data_AF-A0A6C0BNY2-F1
#
_entry.id   AF-A0A6C0BNY2-F1
#
_cell.length_a   1.000
_cell.length_b   1.000
_cell.length_c   1.000
_cell.angle_alpha   90.00
_cell.angle_beta   90.00
_cell.angle_gamma   90.00
#
_symmetry.space_group_name_H-M   'P 1'
#
loop_
_entity.id
_entity.type
_entity.pdbx_description
1 polymer ?
#
loop_
_entity_poly.entity_id
_entity_poly.type
_entity_poly.pdbx_seq_one_letter_code
_entity_poly.pdbx_strand_id
1 'polypeptide(L)'
;MHIYVRHGHDQKSHRAKFDDRLSDEGKKKARRRARKLIKKYGVPSVIYCSPMYRTRQTAKEFLKVIKKQQVDGAPPPEIVIEPRLGRLFTTKQRRHYEKHTNRAVRKSTENIVLDQGKLAFRQRVEAQVHSLPRDSVTWNVTHSLVILHAARMHNIERAPHVKYLDTLIINQ
;
A
#
# COMPACT_ATOMS: atom_id res chain seq x y z
N MET A 1 -12.58 9.36 5.95
CA MET A 1 -12.75 7.92 5.55
C MET A 1 -11.48 7.38 4.91
N HIS A 2 -10.99 6.22 5.38
CA HIS A 2 -9.71 5.67 4.93
C HIS A 2 -9.85 4.24 4.42
N ILE A 3 -9.42 4.02 3.17
CA ILE A 3 -9.53 2.73 2.49
C ILE A 3 -8.14 2.12 2.37
N TYR A 4 -7.84 1.10 3.16
CA TYR A 4 -6.59 0.35 2.99
C TYR A 4 -6.79 -0.75 1.96
N VAL A 5 -5.84 -0.92 1.05
CA VAL A 5 -5.92 -1.93 -0.01
C VAL A 5 -4.63 -2.72 -0.06
N ARG A 6 -4.72 -4.06 0.02
CA ARG A 6 -3.53 -4.90 -0.22
C ARG A 6 -3.14 -4.74 -1.68
N HIS A 7 -1.83 -4.66 -1.99
CA HIS A 7 -1.36 -4.64 -3.37
C HIS A 7 -1.94 -5.75 -4.25
N GLY A 8 -1.86 -5.56 -5.56
CA GLY A 8 -2.22 -6.58 -6.55
C GLY A 8 -1.31 -7.80 -6.51
N HIS A 9 -1.73 -8.86 -7.21
CA HIS A 9 -0.95 -10.08 -7.34
C HIS A 9 0.41 -9.78 -8.01
N ASP A 10 1.48 -10.20 -7.35
CA ASP A 10 2.86 -10.00 -7.77
C ASP A 10 3.46 -11.29 -8.35
N GLN A 11 4.54 -11.10 -9.10
CA GLN A 11 5.35 -12.19 -9.63
C GLN A 11 6.79 -11.98 -9.17
N LYS A 12 7.44 -13.08 -8.77
CA LYS A 12 8.82 -13.03 -8.26
C LYS A 12 9.74 -12.41 -9.30
N SER A 13 10.45 -11.36 -8.90
CA SER A 13 11.47 -10.75 -9.73
C SER A 13 12.83 -11.34 -9.40
N HIS A 14 13.49 -11.98 -10.36
CA HIS A 14 14.88 -12.44 -10.20
C HIS A 14 15.86 -11.27 -9.92
N ARG A 15 15.52 -10.04 -10.33
CA ARG A 15 16.38 -8.86 -10.22
C ARG A 15 16.19 -8.07 -8.93
N ALA A 16 15.07 -8.24 -8.22
CA ALA A 16 14.74 -7.49 -7.02
C ALA A 16 14.12 -8.42 -5.96
N LYS A 17 14.98 -9.20 -5.27
CA LYS A 17 14.59 -10.26 -4.32
C LYS A 17 13.57 -9.85 -3.24
N PHE A 18 13.44 -8.56 -2.94
CA PHE A 18 12.55 -8.04 -1.89
C PHE A 18 11.46 -7.10 -2.41
N ASP A 19 11.47 -6.81 -3.71
CA ASP A 19 10.59 -5.82 -4.29
C ASP A 19 10.02 -6.28 -5.65
N ASP A 20 9.15 -7.29 -5.54
CA ASP A 20 8.49 -7.91 -6.67
C ASP A 20 7.65 -6.92 -7.48
N ARG A 21 7.43 -7.27 -8.75
CA ARG A 21 6.59 -6.50 -9.68
C ARG A 21 5.19 -7.10 -9.70
N LEU A 22 4.18 -6.28 -9.96
CA LEU A 22 2.85 -6.77 -10.29
C LEU A 22 2.89 -7.61 -11.57
N SER A 23 2.19 -8.74 -11.53
CA SER A 23 1.82 -9.50 -12.72
C SER A 23 0.84 -8.73 -13.59
N ASP A 24 0.72 -9.07 -14.86
CA ASP A 24 -0.25 -8.42 -15.75
C ASP A 24 -1.70 -8.70 -15.34
N GLU A 25 -1.96 -9.89 -14.80
CA GLU A 25 -3.24 -10.19 -14.17
C GLU A 25 -3.48 -9.32 -12.92
N GLY A 26 -2.46 -9.15 -12.08
CA GLY A 26 -2.48 -8.25 -10.93
C GLY A 26 -2.83 -6.82 -11.31
N LYS A 27 -2.25 -6.29 -12.41
CA LYS A 27 -2.60 -4.97 -12.95
C LYS A 27 -4.05 -4.91 -13.44
N LYS A 28 -4.52 -5.91 -14.19
CA LYS A 28 -5.91 -5.99 -14.67
C LYS A 28 -6.90 -5.99 -13.49
N LYS A 29 -6.65 -6.81 -12.47
CA LYS A 29 -7.46 -6.89 -11.25
C LYS A 29 -7.41 -5.59 -10.43
N ALA A 30 -6.25 -4.95 -10.33
CA ALA A 30 -6.12 -3.65 -9.67
C ALA A 30 -7.01 -2.59 -10.33
N ARG A 31 -6.99 -2.48 -11.67
CA ARG A 31 -7.89 -1.56 -12.39
C ARG A 31 -9.37 -1.86 -12.13
N ARG A 32 -9.76 -3.13 -12.13
CA ARG A 32 -11.14 -3.54 -11.80
C ARG A 32 -11.51 -3.15 -10.36
N ARG A 33 -10.60 -3.34 -9.39
CA ARG A 33 -10.82 -2.95 -8.00
C ARG A 33 -10.97 -1.43 -7.87
N ALA A 34 -10.14 -0.64 -8.54
CA ALA A 34 -10.24 0.82 -8.53
C ALA A 34 -11.63 1.30 -9.00
N ARG A 35 -12.15 0.76 -10.12
CA ARG A 35 -13.50 1.10 -10.61
C ARG A 35 -14.57 0.80 -9.57
N LYS A 36 -14.47 -0.33 -8.87
CA LYS A 36 -15.42 -0.71 -7.81
C LYS A 36 -15.33 0.25 -6.61
N LEU A 37 -14.13 0.66 -6.23
CA LEU A 37 -13.92 1.60 -5.15
C LEU A 37 -14.45 2.99 -5.51
N ILE A 38 -14.17 3.49 -6.72
CA ILE A 38 -14.70 4.80 -7.19
C ILE A 38 -16.22 4.77 -7.20
N LYS A 39 -16.83 3.72 -7.78
CA LYS A 39 -18.29 3.60 -7.84
C LYS A 39 -18.94 3.61 -6.45
N LYS A 40 -18.28 3.03 -5.44
CA LYS A 40 -18.85 2.87 -4.09
C LYS A 40 -18.53 4.02 -3.13
N TYR A 41 -17.33 4.59 -3.23
CA TYR A 41 -16.77 5.50 -2.23
C TYR A 41 -16.25 6.81 -2.81
N GLY A 42 -16.40 7.03 -4.12
CA GLY A 42 -15.86 8.19 -4.82
C GLY A 42 -14.35 8.10 -5.10
N VAL A 43 -13.85 9.15 -5.74
CA VAL A 43 -12.42 9.34 -6.02
C VAL A 43 -11.72 9.80 -4.73
N PRO A 44 -10.55 9.24 -4.36
CA PRO A 44 -9.82 9.70 -3.20
C PRO A 44 -9.19 11.08 -3.45
N SER A 45 -8.97 11.84 -2.37
CA SER A 45 -8.15 13.06 -2.42
C SER A 45 -6.67 12.74 -2.63
N VAL A 46 -6.18 11.67 -1.99
CA VAL A 46 -4.78 11.24 -2.03
C VAL A 46 -4.69 9.71 -2.06
N ILE A 47 -3.71 9.19 -2.80
CA ILE A 47 -3.32 7.77 -2.76
C ILE A 47 -1.98 7.64 -2.04
N TYR A 48 -2.01 7.23 -0.77
CA TYR A 48 -0.81 6.81 -0.06
C TYR A 48 -0.42 5.40 -0.50
N CYS A 49 0.87 5.15 -0.69
CA CYS A 49 1.36 3.82 -0.99
C CYS A 49 2.64 3.49 -0.23
N SER A 50 2.77 2.22 0.14
CA SER A 50 4.04 1.70 0.68
C SER A 50 5.18 1.92 -0.34
N PRO A 51 6.43 2.11 0.13
CA PRO A 51 7.61 2.28 -0.72
C PRO A 51 7.88 1.11 -1.68
N MET A 52 7.30 -0.07 -1.41
CA MET A 52 7.46 -1.25 -2.25
C MET A 52 6.96 -0.99 -3.68
N TYR A 53 7.72 -1.43 -4.67
CA TYR A 53 7.40 -1.31 -6.08
C TYR A 53 6.03 -1.89 -6.44
N ARG A 54 5.64 -3.06 -5.93
CA ARG A 54 4.29 -3.63 -6.17
C ARG A 54 3.15 -2.76 -5.65
N THR A 55 3.33 -2.06 -4.53
CA THR A 55 2.31 -1.12 -4.00
C THR A 55 2.28 0.15 -4.83
N ARG A 56 3.45 0.69 -5.22
CA ARG A 56 3.54 1.82 -6.15
C ARG A 56 2.90 1.51 -7.51
N GLN A 57 3.13 0.32 -8.05
CA GLN A 57 2.49 -0.11 -9.30
C GLN A 57 0.98 -0.27 -9.14
N THR A 58 0.49 -0.81 -8.01
CA THR A 58 -0.95 -0.91 -7.73
C THR A 58 -1.57 0.50 -7.68
N ALA A 59 -0.95 1.44 -6.98
CA ALA A 59 -1.38 2.84 -6.93
C ALA A 59 -1.39 3.51 -8.32
N LYS A 60 -0.36 3.26 -9.15
CA LYS A 60 -0.33 3.74 -10.55
C LYS A 60 -1.48 3.18 -11.38
N GLU A 61 -1.82 1.91 -11.22
CA GLU A 61 -2.97 1.32 -11.92
C GLU A 61 -4.31 1.89 -11.44
N PHE A 62 -4.41 2.26 -10.16
CA PHE A 62 -5.58 2.98 -9.62
C PHE A 62 -5.69 4.38 -10.24
N LEU A 63 -4.59 5.14 -10.24
CA LEU A 63 -4.53 6.48 -10.83
C LEU A 63 -4.90 6.49 -12.32
N LYS A 64 -4.47 5.49 -13.10
CA LYS A 64 -4.88 5.34 -14.51
C LYS A 64 -6.40 5.23 -14.67
N VAL A 65 -7.08 4.54 -13.76
CA VAL A 65 -8.54 4.40 -13.80
C VAL A 65 -9.20 5.72 -13.43
N ILE A 66 -8.73 6.38 -12.38
CA ILE A 66 -9.24 7.67 -11.91
C ILE A 66 -9.15 8.71 -13.04
N LYS A 67 -7.97 8.87 -13.65
CA LYS A 67 -7.74 9.77 -14.78
C LYS A 67 -8.65 9.50 -15.98
N LYS A 68 -9.05 8.25 -16.20
CA LYS A 68 -9.97 7.88 -17.29
C LYS A 68 -11.43 8.18 -16.95
N GLN A 69 -11.79 8.23 -15.66
CA GLN A 69 -13.16 8.46 -15.19
C GLN A 69 -13.45 9.89 -14.78
N GLN A 70 -12.43 10.68 -14.43
CA GLN A 70 -12.58 12.12 -14.23
C GLN A 70 -12.71 12.80 -15.59
N VAL A 71 -13.93 13.22 -15.92
CA VAL A 71 -14.27 13.96 -17.14
C VAL A 71 -14.28 15.48 -16.88
N ASP A 72 -14.43 15.92 -15.63
CA ASP A 72 -14.81 17.29 -15.28
C ASP A 72 -13.67 18.18 -14.74
N GLY A 73 -12.47 18.11 -15.32
CA GLY A 73 -11.41 19.11 -15.09
C GLY A 73 -10.74 19.14 -13.69
N ALA A 74 -11.27 18.44 -12.69
CA ALA A 74 -10.62 18.31 -11.39
C ALA A 74 -9.27 17.56 -11.52
N PRO A 75 -8.18 18.04 -10.87
CA PRO A 75 -6.90 17.37 -10.94
C PRO A 75 -6.99 15.96 -10.35
N PRO A 76 -6.28 14.98 -10.93
CA PRO A 76 -6.22 13.64 -10.38
C PRO A 76 -5.45 13.64 -9.06
N PRO A 77 -5.76 12.72 -8.13
CA PRO A 77 -5.10 12.66 -6.84
C PRO A 77 -3.61 12.34 -6.99
N GLU A 78 -2.82 12.91 -6.07
CA GLU A 78 -1.40 12.60 -5.97
C GLU A 78 -1.17 11.19 -5.41
N ILE A 79 -0.09 10.55 -5.86
CA ILE A 79 0.45 9.34 -5.21
C ILE A 79 1.58 9.75 -4.28
N VAL A 80 1.36 9.61 -2.98
CA VAL A 80 2.37 9.87 -1.94
C VAL A 80 3.00 8.56 -1.49
N ILE A 81 4.34 8.50 -1.49
CA ILE A 81 5.06 7.36 -0.93
C ILE A 81 5.11 7.53 0.59
N GLU A 82 4.48 6.61 1.32
CA GLU A 82 4.38 6.63 2.77
C GLU A 82 5.22 5.48 3.36
N PRO A 83 6.43 5.76 3.91
CA PRO A 83 7.30 4.77 4.54
C PRO A 83 6.59 3.93 5.61
N ARG A 84 5.65 4.54 6.35
CA ARG A 84 4.92 3.89 7.44
C ARG A 84 3.90 2.83 6.96
N LEU A 85 3.61 2.77 5.66
CA LEU A 85 2.85 1.67 5.04
C LEU A 85 3.74 0.48 4.62
N GLY A 86 5.05 0.51 4.90
CA GLY A 86 5.99 -0.60 4.67
C GLY A 86 5.60 -1.93 5.31
N ARG A 87 5.95 -3.05 4.65
CA ARG A 87 5.76 -4.40 5.20
C ARG A 87 6.67 -4.62 6.43
N LEU A 88 6.29 -5.54 7.30
CA LEU A 88 7.20 -6.11 8.28
C LEU A 88 8.20 -7.05 7.58
N PHE A 89 9.48 -6.87 7.89
CA PHE A 89 10.55 -7.79 7.49
C PHE A 89 10.89 -8.73 8.65
N THR A 90 11.11 -10.01 8.36
CA THR A 90 11.70 -10.92 9.34
C THR A 90 13.17 -10.57 9.59
N THR A 91 13.72 -10.98 10.74
CA THR A 91 15.15 -10.78 11.06
C THR A 91 16.06 -11.29 9.94
N LYS A 92 15.74 -12.46 9.36
CA LYS A 92 16.49 -13.03 8.23
C LYS A 92 16.41 -12.16 6.97
N GLN A 93 15.21 -11.67 6.62
CA GLN A 93 15.03 -10.80 5.46
C GLN A 93 15.72 -9.45 5.65
N ARG A 94 15.64 -8.86 6.84
CA ARG A 94 16.31 -7.60 7.17
C ARG A 94 17.83 -7.72 7.04
N ARG A 95 18.44 -8.71 7.69
CA ARG A 95 19.89 -8.98 7.58
C ARG A 95 20.31 -9.20 6.13
N HIS A 96 19.51 -9.95 5.37
CA HIS A 96 19.82 -10.15 3.95
C HIS A 96 19.72 -8.84 3.17
N TYR A 97 18.68 -8.06 3.42
CA TYR A 97 18.47 -6.77 2.78
C TYR A 97 19.63 -5.80 3.06
N GLU A 98 20.07 -5.69 4.31
CA GLU A 98 21.22 -4.87 4.74
C GLU A 98 22.52 -5.29 4.05
N LYS A 99 22.74 -6.60 3.89
CA LYS A 99 23.95 -7.15 3.27
C LYS A 99 24.00 -7.06 1.75
N HIS A 100 22.85 -7.06 1.06
CA HIS A 100 22.77 -7.24 -0.40
C HIS A 100 22.16 -6.04 -1.15
N THR A 101 21.93 -4.91 -0.48
CA THR A 101 21.54 -3.66 -1.13
C THR A 101 22.76 -2.96 -1.74
N ASN A 102 22.98 -3.14 -3.04
CA ASN A 102 23.90 -2.31 -3.81
C ASN A 102 23.34 -0.87 -3.97
N ARG A 103 24.16 0.07 -4.47
CA ARG A 103 23.81 1.50 -4.61
C ARG A 103 22.51 1.74 -5.40
N ALA A 104 22.28 0.99 -6.48
CA ALA A 104 21.08 1.11 -7.30
C ALA A 104 19.82 0.63 -6.57
N VAL A 105 19.92 -0.48 -5.83
CA VAL A 105 18.82 -0.94 -4.97
C VAL A 105 18.57 0.08 -3.88
N ARG A 106 19.61 0.58 -3.18
CA ARG A 106 19.49 1.59 -2.11
C ARG A 106 18.65 2.80 -2.54
N LYS A 107 18.92 3.40 -3.70
CA LYS A 107 18.14 4.53 -4.23
C LYS A 107 16.68 4.17 -4.46
N SER A 108 16.40 3.00 -5.05
CA SER A 108 15.02 2.56 -5.30
C SER A 108 14.23 2.21 -4.03
N THR A 109 14.92 2.13 -2.89
CA THR A 109 14.41 1.61 -1.64
C THR A 109 14.65 2.53 -0.43
N GLU A 110 15.11 3.75 -0.64
CA GLU A 110 15.50 4.70 0.41
C GLU A 110 14.39 4.95 1.45
N ASN A 111 13.13 4.81 1.02
CA ASN A 111 11.94 5.00 1.84
C ASN A 111 11.49 3.71 2.56
N ILE A 112 12.20 2.59 2.45
CA ILE A 112 11.87 1.35 3.15
C ILE A 112 12.33 1.43 4.60
N VAL A 113 11.38 1.33 5.53
CA VAL A 113 11.68 1.18 6.96
C VAL A 113 11.92 -0.28 7.30
N LEU A 114 13.05 -0.55 7.96
CA LEU A 114 13.44 -1.88 8.46
C LEU A 114 13.20 -1.94 9.97
N ASP A 115 11.98 -2.30 10.38
CA ASP A 115 11.61 -2.32 11.80
C ASP A 115 12.50 -3.24 12.65
N GLN A 116 12.86 -2.79 13.85
CA GLN A 116 13.50 -3.61 14.88
C GLN A 116 12.45 -4.41 15.67
N GLY A 117 11.76 -5.32 14.99
CA GLY A 117 10.77 -6.21 15.59
C GLY A 117 9.33 -5.72 15.50
N LYS A 118 8.41 -6.46 16.14
CA LYS A 118 6.96 -6.25 16.00
C LYS A 118 6.46 -4.96 16.68
N LEU A 119 7.09 -4.52 17.77
CA LEU A 119 6.68 -3.31 18.48
C LEU A 119 6.90 -2.06 17.63
N ALA A 120 8.12 -1.89 17.10
CA ALA A 120 8.45 -0.78 16.20
C ALA A 120 7.52 -0.76 14.96
N PHE A 121 7.21 -1.93 14.40
CA PHE A 121 6.24 -2.04 13.30
C PHE A 121 4.83 -1.53 13.68
N ARG A 122 4.35 -1.88 14.87
CA ARG A 122 3.03 -1.44 15.35
C ARG A 122 2.99 0.07 15.54
N GLN A 123 3.94 0.62 16.30
CA GLN A 123 4.07 2.06 16.53
C GLN A 123 4.14 2.85 15.22
N ARG A 124 4.88 2.33 14.23
CA ARG A 124 5.00 2.94 12.90
C ARG A 124 3.65 3.02 12.18
N VAL A 125 2.89 1.93 12.19
CA VAL A 125 1.57 1.88 11.54
C VAL A 125 0.53 2.70 12.33
N GLU A 126 0.58 2.70 13.66
CA GLU A 126 -0.25 3.57 14.51
C GLU A 126 -0.03 5.04 14.20
N ALA A 127 1.23 5.47 14.11
CA ALA A 127 1.59 6.82 13.72
C ALA A 127 1.06 7.19 12.32
N GLN A 128 0.99 6.24 11.40
CA GLN A 128 0.40 6.45 10.08
C GLN A 128 -1.11 6.68 10.18
N VAL A 129 -1.83 5.79 10.88
CA VAL A 129 -3.28 5.89 11.08
C VAL A 129 -3.67 7.23 11.72
N HIS A 130 -2.93 7.67 12.75
CA HIS A 130 -3.19 8.93 13.43
C HIS A 130 -2.89 10.18 12.60
N SER A 131 -2.00 10.07 11.59
CA SER A 131 -1.66 11.19 10.71
C SER A 131 -2.60 11.38 9.53
N LEU A 132 -3.59 10.49 9.35
CA LEU A 132 -4.51 10.59 8.22
C LEU A 132 -5.51 11.74 8.40
N PRO A 133 -5.82 12.49 7.33
CA PRO A 133 -6.77 13.61 7.38
C PRO A 133 -8.21 13.15 7.55
N ARG A 134 -8.88 13.57 8.63
CA ARG A 134 -10.24 13.12 9.00
C ARG A 134 -11.30 13.39 7.92
N ASP A 135 -11.28 14.60 7.35
CA ASP A 135 -12.32 15.10 6.44
C ASP A 135 -12.09 14.76 4.96
N SER A 136 -11.41 13.64 4.68
CA SER A 136 -11.15 13.24 3.30
C SER A 136 -11.19 11.74 3.07
N VAL A 137 -11.35 11.37 1.80
CA VAL A 137 -11.27 9.97 1.35
C VAL A 137 -9.84 9.68 0.91
N THR A 138 -9.14 8.82 1.65
CA THR A 138 -7.77 8.42 1.28
C THR A 138 -7.71 6.95 0.91
N TRP A 139 -6.88 6.62 -0.07
CA TRP A 139 -6.58 5.23 -0.42
C TRP A 139 -5.16 4.88 0.00
N ASN A 140 -5.01 3.82 0.81
CA ASN A 140 -3.76 3.41 1.45
C ASN A 140 -3.31 2.05 0.92
N VAL A 141 -2.47 2.04 -0.11
CA VAL A 141 -2.03 0.82 -0.80
C VAL A 141 -0.84 0.19 -0.10
N THR A 142 -1.04 -0.99 0.51
CA THR A 142 -0.10 -1.58 1.47
C THR A 142 -0.11 -3.13 1.46
N HIS A 143 0.27 -3.77 2.58
CA HIS A 143 0.46 -5.20 2.78
C HIS A 143 -0.50 -5.74 3.85
N SER A 144 -0.63 -7.06 3.92
CA SER A 144 -1.57 -7.75 4.81
C SER A 144 -1.39 -7.38 6.29
N LEU A 145 -0.17 -7.40 6.82
CA LEU A 145 0.07 -7.12 8.25
C LEU A 145 -0.25 -5.68 8.66
N VAL A 146 -0.07 -4.71 7.75
CA VAL A 146 -0.44 -3.31 8.00
C VAL A 146 -1.96 -3.21 8.10
N ILE A 147 -2.67 -3.85 7.16
CA ILE A 147 -4.15 -3.90 7.15
C ILE A 147 -4.70 -4.56 8.41
N LEU A 148 -4.14 -5.70 8.83
CA LEU A 148 -4.58 -6.40 10.02
C LEU A 148 -4.37 -5.58 11.29
N HIS A 149 -3.26 -4.84 11.36
CA HIS A 149 -3.01 -4.00 12.52
C HIS A 149 -3.90 -2.76 12.55
N ALA A 150 -4.09 -2.08 11.42
CA ALA A 150 -5.05 -0.99 11.30
C ALA A 150 -6.47 -1.44 11.66
N ALA A 151 -6.89 -2.64 11.21
CA ALA A 151 -8.20 -3.20 11.59
C ALA A 151 -8.33 -3.37 13.11
N ARG A 152 -7.28 -3.90 13.76
CA ARG A 152 -7.25 -4.08 15.22
C ARG A 152 -7.36 -2.75 15.98
N MET A 153 -6.69 -1.70 15.52
CA MET A 153 -6.76 -0.37 16.15
C MET A 153 -8.19 0.19 16.17
N HIS A 154 -9.02 -0.22 15.22
CA HIS A 154 -10.41 0.21 15.09
C HIS A 154 -11.41 -0.85 15.54
N ASN A 155 -10.98 -1.91 16.24
CA ASN A 155 -11.83 -3.02 16.69
C ASN A 155 -12.64 -3.68 15.55
N ILE A 156 -12.10 -3.70 14.33
CA ILE A 156 -12.74 -4.32 13.18
C ILE A 156 -12.27 -5.77 13.07
N GLU A 157 -13.19 -6.72 13.23
CA GLU A 157 -12.89 -8.14 13.04
C GLU A 157 -12.48 -8.45 11.61
N ARG A 158 -11.45 -9.29 11.46
CA ARG A 158 -10.94 -9.67 10.15
C ARG A 158 -10.25 -11.02 10.16
N ALA A 159 -10.49 -11.79 9.12
CA ALA A 159 -9.75 -13.03 8.87
C ALA A 159 -8.22 -12.76 8.81
N PRO A 160 -7.38 -13.67 9.34
CA PRO A 160 -5.94 -13.49 9.39
C PRO A 160 -5.28 -13.46 8.00
N HIS A 161 -5.95 -14.00 6.98
CA HIS A 161 -5.49 -14.01 5.61
C HIS A 161 -6.16 -12.92 4.78
N VAL A 162 -5.48 -11.78 4.63
CA VAL A 162 -5.92 -10.69 3.74
C VAL A 162 -5.51 -11.02 2.31
N LYS A 163 -6.44 -11.28 1.39
CA LYS A 163 -6.13 -11.61 -0.02
C LYS A 163 -5.65 -10.38 -0.81
N TYR A 164 -5.02 -10.60 -1.96
CA TYR A 164 -4.60 -9.50 -2.84
C TYR A 164 -5.78 -8.62 -3.22
N LEU A 165 -5.61 -7.29 -3.20
CA LEU A 165 -6.66 -6.31 -3.45
C LEU A 165 -7.86 -6.38 -2.49
N ASP A 166 -7.73 -7.06 -1.34
CA ASP A 166 -8.70 -6.93 -0.25
C ASP A 166 -8.59 -5.55 0.38
N THR A 167 -9.74 -5.06 0.85
CA THR A 167 -9.91 -3.68 1.31
C THR A 167 -10.29 -3.66 2.78
N LEU A 168 -9.69 -2.79 3.59
CA LEU A 168 -10.23 -2.34 4.87
C LEU A 168 -10.89 -0.99 4.65
N ILE A 169 -12.06 -0.76 5.23
CA ILE A 169 -12.68 0.56 5.27
C ILE A 169 -12.69 0.99 6.73
N ILE A 170 -12.15 2.17 7.00
CA ILE A 170 -12.21 2.81 8.31
C ILE A 170 -12.97 4.12 8.12
N ASN A 171 -14.13 4.21 8.75
CA ASN A 171 -14.88 5.45 8.87
C ASN A 171 -14.42 6.10 10.18
N GLN A 172 -13.83 7.28 10.07
CA GLN A 172 -13.49 8.14 11.20
C GLN A 172 -14.47 9.31 11.19
#